data_AF-A0A1Q6B577-F1
#
_entry.id   AF-A0A1Q6B577-F1
#
_cell.length_a   1.000
_cell.length_b   1.000
_cell.length_c   1.000
_cell.angle_alpha   90.00
_cell.angle_beta   90.00
_cell.angle_gamma   90.00
#
_symmetry.space_group_name_H-M   'P 1'
#
loop_
_entity.id
_entity.type
_entity.pdbx_description
1 polymer ?
#
loop_
_entity_poly.entity_id
_entity_poly.type
_entity_poly.pdbx_seq_one_letter_code
_entity_poly.pdbx_strand_id
1 'polypeptide(L)'
;MKYISVPLTQQAMERLDYDCCKPSDLFITLLNGTLHICINDFEDEYVTDIRKLKHMAALIEQTLITHPENSFLNILLIQTRRALAANTGVFFTSDMDA
;
A
#
# COMPACT_ATOMS: atom_id res chain seq x y z
N MET A 1 -16.14 25.62 15.65
CA MET A 1 -14.67 25.86 15.61
C MET A 1 -14.10 25.09 14.44
N LYS A 2 -13.13 25.66 13.71
CA LYS A 2 -12.40 24.95 12.65
C LYS A 2 -11.04 24.58 13.22
N TYR A 3 -10.68 23.31 13.12
CA TYR A 3 -9.39 22.78 13.55
C TYR A 3 -8.54 22.49 12.30
N ILE A 4 -7.23 22.70 12.41
CA ILE A 4 -6.25 22.25 11.43
C ILE A 4 -5.51 21.10 12.09
N SER A 5 -5.58 19.91 11.48
CA SER A 5 -4.80 18.75 11.93
C SER A 5 -3.39 18.89 11.39
N VAL A 6 -2.38 18.74 12.26
CA VAL A 6 -0.96 18.78 11.90
C VAL A 6 -0.33 17.45 12.29
N PRO A 7 0.46 16.81 11.43
CA PRO A 7 1.17 15.58 11.77
C PRO A 7 2.19 15.82 12.89
N LEU A 8 2.43 14.80 13.72
CA LEU A 8 3.34 14.90 14.87
C LEU A 8 4.74 14.33 14.60
N THR A 9 4.92 13.55 13.51
CA THR A 9 6.21 12.93 13.16
C THR A 9 6.87 13.70 12.00
N GLN A 10 8.20 13.68 11.96
CA GLN A 10 8.95 14.33 10.87
C GLN A 10 8.58 13.73 9.52
N GLN A 11 8.50 12.41 9.40
CA GLN A 11 8.14 11.73 8.17
C GLN A 11 6.75 12.13 7.67
N ALA A 12 5.76 12.26 8.57
CA ALA A 12 4.42 12.69 8.19
C ALA A 12 4.36 14.20 7.90
N MET A 13 5.22 15.02 8.53
CA MET A 13 5.40 16.43 8.21
C MET A 13 6.00 16.62 6.82
N GLU A 14 6.95 15.78 6.41
CA GLU A 14 7.54 15.78 5.06
C GLU A 14 6.47 15.55 3.98
N ARG A 15 5.43 14.74 4.26
CA ARG A 15 4.30 14.53 3.33
C ARG A 15 3.35 15.71 3.15
N LEU A 16 3.45 16.75 3.97
CA LEU A 16 2.66 17.98 3.78
C LEU A 16 3.18 18.84 2.62
N ASP A 17 4.42 18.60 2.17
CA ASP A 17 4.94 19.25 0.99
C ASP A 17 4.26 18.64 -0.26
N TYR A 18 3.40 19.43 -0.89
CA TYR A 18 2.46 18.98 -1.93
C TYR A 18 3.18 18.49 -3.20
N ASP A 19 4.47 18.82 -3.35
CA ASP A 19 5.30 18.45 -4.51
C ASP A 19 6.11 17.16 -4.30
N CYS A 20 6.08 16.53 -3.11
CA CYS A 20 6.79 15.27 -2.86
C CYS A 20 5.85 14.06 -2.71
N CYS A 21 5.35 13.54 -3.84
CA CYS A 21 4.75 12.20 -3.88
C CYS A 21 5.86 11.14 -3.99
N LYS A 22 5.83 10.13 -3.11
CA LYS A 22 6.72 8.97 -3.27
C LYS A 22 6.24 8.16 -4.49
N PRO A 23 7.15 7.51 -5.26
CA PRO A 23 6.75 6.68 -6.39
C PRO A 23 5.71 5.59 -6.05
N SER A 24 5.69 5.13 -4.79
CA SER A 24 4.70 4.17 -4.28
C SER A 24 3.29 4.75 -4.11
N ASP A 25 3.14 6.06 -3.91
CA ASP A 25 1.86 6.69 -3.51
C ASP A 25 0.77 6.51 -4.57
N LEU A 26 1.14 6.56 -5.85
CA LEU A 26 0.21 6.36 -6.95
C LEU A 26 -0.35 4.93 -6.96
N PHE A 27 0.52 3.94 -6.74
CA PHE A 27 0.10 2.54 -6.70
C PHE A 27 -0.76 2.26 -5.47
N ILE A 28 -0.40 2.76 -4.30
CA ILE A 28 -1.20 2.61 -3.07
C ILE A 28 -2.59 3.23 -3.25
N THR A 29 -2.68 4.40 -3.88
CA THR A 29 -3.97 5.05 -4.19
C THR A 29 -4.83 4.18 -5.10
N LEU A 30 -4.23 3.63 -6.16
CA LEU A 30 -4.92 2.71 -7.08
C LEU A 30 -5.40 1.46 -6.34
N LEU A 31 -4.55 0.86 -5.52
CA LEU A 31 -4.84 -0.33 -4.73
C LEU A 31 -6.01 -0.10 -3.74
N ASN A 32 -5.97 1.01 -3.00
CA ASN A 32 -7.05 1.41 -2.08
C ASN A 32 -8.39 1.54 -2.82
N GLY A 33 -8.39 2.20 -3.98
CA GLY A 33 -9.57 2.34 -4.83
C GLY A 33 -10.10 1.00 -5.36
N THR A 34 -9.21 0.12 -5.83
CA THR A 34 -9.58 -1.18 -6.41
C THR A 34 -10.10 -2.17 -5.36
N LEU A 35 -9.50 -2.18 -4.16
CA LEU A 35 -9.83 -3.16 -3.14
C LEU A 35 -10.81 -2.64 -2.08
N HIS A 36 -11.15 -1.36 -2.13
CA HIS A 36 -11.94 -0.68 -1.08
C HIS A 36 -11.33 -0.93 0.30
N ILE A 37 -10.07 -0.52 0.45
CA ILE A 37 -9.27 -0.57 1.69
C ILE A 37 -8.58 0.79 1.88
N CYS A 38 -7.96 1.01 3.05
CA CYS A 38 -7.40 2.29 3.44
C CYS A 38 -5.94 2.17 3.90
N ILE A 39 -5.04 1.69 3.04
CA ILE A 39 -3.59 1.70 3.33
C ILE A 39 -3.10 3.14 3.41
N ASN A 40 -2.56 3.53 4.56
CA ASN A 40 -1.94 4.82 4.81
C ASN A 40 -0.82 4.68 5.86
N ASP A 41 -0.11 5.78 6.16
CA ASP A 41 1.04 5.77 7.09
C ASP A 41 0.63 5.80 8.57
N PHE A 42 -0.66 5.86 8.88
CA PHE A 42 -1.18 6.14 10.22
C PHE A 42 -1.97 4.98 10.84
N GLU A 43 -2.47 4.07 10.00
CA GLU A 43 -3.30 2.95 10.42
C GLU A 43 -2.83 1.66 9.74
N ASP A 44 -2.78 0.59 10.52
CA ASP A 44 -2.61 -0.75 9.98
C ASP A 44 -3.80 -1.14 9.10
N GLU A 45 -3.53 -1.85 8.01
CA GLU A 45 -4.56 -2.33 7.08
C GLU A 45 -4.27 -3.77 6.67
N TYR A 46 -5.31 -4.55 6.37
CA TYR A 46 -5.15 -5.94 5.99
C TYR A 46 -6.09 -6.42 4.89
N VAL A 47 -5.57 -7.32 4.07
CA VAL A 47 -6.33 -7.97 3.00
C VAL A 47 -6.37 -9.46 3.26
N THR A 48 -7.51 -9.96 3.72
CA THR A 48 -7.75 -11.39 4.02
C THR A 48 -8.77 -12.04 3.08
N ASP A 49 -9.62 -11.26 2.40
CA ASP A 49 -10.54 -11.79 1.39
C ASP A 49 -9.76 -12.30 0.17
N ILE A 50 -9.91 -13.59 -0.13
CA ILE A 50 -9.21 -14.27 -1.24
C ILE A 50 -9.49 -13.60 -2.59
N ARG A 51 -10.69 -13.08 -2.83
CA ARG A 51 -11.02 -12.36 -4.07
C ARG A 51 -10.26 -11.05 -4.15
N LYS A 52 -10.16 -10.32 -3.03
CA LYS A 52 -9.33 -9.10 -2.95
C LYS A 52 -7.85 -9.43 -3.16
N LEU A 53 -7.34 -10.52 -2.58
CA LEU A 53 -5.96 -10.98 -2.80
C LEU A 53 -5.69 -11.34 -4.28
N LYS A 54 -6.65 -11.98 -4.96
CA LYS A 54 -6.54 -12.27 -6.41
C LYS A 54 -6.53 -10.99 -7.25
N HIS A 55 -7.41 -10.04 -6.95
CA HIS A 55 -7.41 -8.73 -7.62
C HIS A 55 -6.11 -7.96 -7.35
N MET A 56 -5.61 -7.99 -6.12
CA MET A 56 -4.33 -7.40 -5.76
C MET A 56 -3.19 -7.99 -6.59
N ALA A 57 -3.09 -9.32 -6.67
CA ALA A 57 -2.06 -9.98 -7.47
C ALA A 57 -2.13 -9.57 -8.95
N ALA A 58 -3.32 -9.59 -9.54
CA ALA A 58 -3.52 -9.22 -10.94
C ALA A 58 -3.12 -7.75 -11.21
N LEU A 59 -3.48 -6.83 -10.30
CA LEU A 59 -3.13 -5.42 -10.41
C LEU A 59 -1.63 -5.19 -10.31
N ILE A 60 -0.96 -5.88 -9.38
CA ILE A 60 0.50 -5.80 -9.23
C ILE A 60 1.20 -6.34 -10.46
N GLU A 61 0.77 -7.50 -10.97
CA GLU A 61 1.30 -8.12 -12.19
C GLU A 61 1.16 -7.19 -13.39
N GLN A 62 -0.01 -6.57 -13.59
CA GLN A 62 -0.23 -5.62 -14.67
C GLN A 62 0.68 -4.39 -14.55
N THR A 63 0.93 -3.92 -13.33
CA THR A 63 1.80 -2.76 -13.09
C THR A 63 3.28 -3.10 -13.33
N LEU A 64 3.70 -4.32 -12.96
CA LEU A 64 5.06 -4.80 -13.19
C LEU A 64 5.38 -5.03 -14.68
N ILE A 65 4.38 -5.17 -15.57
CA ILE A 65 4.61 -5.19 -17.02
C ILE A 65 5.23 -3.86 -17.49
N THR A 66 4.78 -2.74 -16.93
CA THR A 66 5.25 -1.39 -17.31
C THR A 66 6.40 -0.89 -16.45
N HIS A 67 6.51 -1.37 -15.20
CA HIS A 67 7.54 -0.97 -14.23
C HIS A 67 8.23 -2.19 -13.59
N PRO A 68 8.93 -3.03 -14.37
CA PRO A 68 9.50 -4.30 -13.88
C PRO A 68 10.56 -4.12 -12.79
N GLU A 69 11.22 -2.96 -12.74
CA GLU A 69 12.27 -2.60 -11.79
C GLU A 69 11.74 -2.27 -10.38
N ASN A 70 10.42 -2.16 -10.20
CA ASN A 70 9.82 -1.77 -8.93
C ASN A 70 9.96 -2.89 -7.88
N SER A 71 10.98 -2.79 -7.03
CA SER A 71 11.30 -3.79 -6.00
C SER A 71 10.19 -3.95 -4.97
N PHE A 72 9.52 -2.85 -4.59
CA PHE A 72 8.38 -2.86 -3.69
C PHE A 72 7.24 -3.73 -4.23
N LEU A 73 6.85 -3.54 -5.50
CA LEU A 73 5.80 -4.33 -6.15
C LEU A 73 6.19 -5.80 -6.30
N ASN A 74 7.45 -6.09 -6.60
CA ASN A 74 7.94 -7.47 -6.64
C ASN A 74 7.81 -8.17 -5.28
N ILE A 75 8.22 -7.50 -4.20
CA ILE A 75 8.08 -8.01 -2.83
C ILE A 75 6.60 -8.22 -2.48
N LEU A 76 5.77 -7.22 -2.76
CA LEU A 76 4.33 -7.28 -2.47
C LEU A 76 3.65 -8.42 -3.23
N LEU A 77 4.00 -8.66 -4.49
CA LEU A 77 3.48 -9.79 -5.28
C LEU A 77 3.85 -11.14 -4.64
N ILE A 78 5.10 -11.29 -4.20
CA ILE A 78 5.57 -12.50 -3.52
C ILE A 78 4.74 -12.75 -2.25
N GLN A 79 4.54 -11.72 -1.41
CA GLN A 79 3.74 -11.89 -0.19
C GLN A 79 2.26 -12.18 -0.51
N THR A 80 1.70 -11.53 -1.53
CA THR A 80 0.32 -11.80 -1.98
C THR A 80 0.14 -13.24 -2.42
N ARG A 81 1.08 -13.78 -3.21
CA ARG A 81 1.06 -15.18 -3.65
C ARG A 81 1.23 -16.15 -2.49
N ARG A 82 2.10 -15.84 -1.53
CA ARG A 82 2.24 -16.63 -0.30
C ARG A 82 0.95 -16.64 0.51
N ALA A 83 0.30 -15.48 0.66
CA ALA A 83 -0.97 -15.36 1.35
C ALA A 83 -2.06 -16.23 0.69
N LEU A 84 -2.16 -16.18 -0.64
CA LEU A 84 -3.06 -17.04 -1.42
C LEU A 84 -2.75 -18.54 -1.23
N ALA A 85 -1.48 -18.94 -1.31
CA ALA A 85 -1.06 -20.33 -1.19
C ALA A 85 -1.30 -20.90 0.22
N ALA A 86 -1.13 -20.07 1.25
CA ALA A 86 -1.31 -20.45 2.65
C ALA A 86 -2.73 -20.16 3.18
N ASN A 87 -3.65 -19.71 2.33
CA ASN A 87 -5.03 -19.32 2.72
C ASN A 87 -5.07 -18.34 3.91
N THR A 88 -4.20 -17.33 3.85
CA THR A 88 -4.05 -16.26 4.86
C THR A 88 -4.11 -14.88 4.19
N GLY A 89 -3.88 -13.80 4.94
CA GLY A 89 -3.89 -12.42 4.46
C GLY A 89 -2.53 -11.77 4.31
N VAL A 90 -2.53 -10.57 3.73
CA VAL A 90 -1.41 -9.62 3.73
C VAL A 90 -1.74 -8.51 4.72
N PHE A 91 -0.78 -8.18 5.59
CA PHE A 91 -0.89 -7.11 6.59
C PHE A 91 0.07 -5.97 6.21
N PHE A 92 -0.45 -4.75 6.16
CA PHE A 92 0.28 -3.51 5.93
C PHE A 92 0.40 -2.80 7.28
N THR A 93 1.62 -2.63 7.76
CA THR A 93 1.91 -2.04 9.08
C THR A 93 2.27 -0.57 8.94
N SER A 94 1.74 0.30 9.79
CA SER A 94 2.22 1.69 9.91
C SER A 94 3.61 1.79 10.55
N ASP A 95 4.02 0.76 11.31
CA ASP A 95 5.29 0.71 12.06
C ASP A 95 6.52 0.26 11.23
N MET A 96 6.68 0.77 10.00
CA MET A 96 7.95 0.58 9.26
C MET A 96 8.89 1.78 9.45
N ASP A 97 9.24 2.06 10.70
CA ASP A 97 10.51 2.73 11.02
C ASP A 97 11.61 1.65 11.05
N ALA A 98 12.35 1.53 9.94
CA ALA A 98 13.61 0.79 9.86
C ALA A 98 14.73 1.74 9.42
#